data_AF-A0A9E7G4H6-F1
#
_entry.id   AF-A0A9E7G4H6-F1
#
_cell.length_a   1.000
_cell.length_b   1.000
_cell.length_c   1.000
_cell.angle_alpha   90.00
_cell.angle_beta   90.00
_cell.angle_gamma   90.00
#
_symmetry.space_group_name_H-M   'P 1'
#
loop_
_entity.id
_entity.type
_entity.pdbx_description
1 polymer ?
#
loop_
_entity_poly.entity_id
_entity_poly.type
_entity_poly.pdbx_seq_one_letter_code
_entity_poly.pdbx_strand_id
1 'polypeptide(L)'
;MYICNIKASFCGKWICGLCCEVVNEQMNRTPSATIEEAVESRMSVCNEFNSTMRLNPKLALAGSLRDIARKKSTKHRAAKDSLESKIGRTTGLQPSSN
;
A
#
# COMPACT_ATOMS: atom_id res chain seq x y z
N MET A 1 -3.92 -23.29 28.21
CA MET A 1 -5.28 -22.96 27.72
C MET A 1 -5.29 -21.51 27.23
N TYR A 2 -6.12 -21.14 26.27
CA TYR A 2 -6.00 -19.93 25.39
C TYR A 2 -4.88 -19.98 24.36
N ILE A 3 -3.59 -19.87 24.75
CA ILE A 3 -2.48 -19.86 23.77
C ILE A 3 -2.47 -21.14 22.93
N CYS A 4 -2.70 -22.30 23.56
CA CYS A 4 -2.82 -23.58 22.86
C CYS A 4 -3.97 -23.59 21.85
N ASN A 5 -5.13 -22.99 22.19
CA ASN A 5 -6.27 -22.91 21.28
C ASN A 5 -5.94 -22.02 20.09
N ILE A 6 -5.30 -20.86 20.31
CA ILE A 6 -4.86 -19.98 19.22
C ILE A 6 -3.92 -20.73 18.29
N LYS A 7 -2.89 -21.39 18.84
CA LYS A 7 -1.95 -22.15 18.01
C LYS A 7 -2.64 -23.30 17.27
N ALA A 8 -3.61 -23.98 17.88
CA ALA A 8 -4.38 -25.03 17.22
C ALA A 8 -5.25 -24.49 16.08
N SER A 9 -5.86 -23.30 16.26
CA SER A 9 -6.73 -22.69 15.26
C SER A 9 -5.99 -22.03 14.10
N PHE A 10 -4.75 -21.57 14.29
CA PHE A 10 -4.03 -20.74 13.31
C PHE A 10 -2.70 -21.36 12.87
N CYS A 11 -2.72 -22.62 12.42
CA CYS A 11 -1.56 -23.32 11.84
C CYS A 11 -0.31 -23.33 12.75
N GLY A 12 -0.50 -23.54 14.04
CA GLY A 12 0.58 -23.53 15.03
C GLY A 12 1.11 -22.14 15.38
N LYS A 13 0.60 -21.08 14.74
CA LYS A 13 1.07 -19.71 14.94
C LYS A 13 0.37 -19.06 16.13
N TRP A 14 1.12 -18.25 16.86
CA TRP A 14 0.57 -17.42 17.93
C TRP A 14 0.33 -16.00 17.40
N ILE A 15 -0.93 -15.57 17.40
CA ILE A 15 -1.36 -14.27 16.89
C ILE A 15 -2.19 -13.53 17.95
N CYS A 16 -2.26 -12.20 17.87
CA CYS A 16 -3.05 -11.39 18.79
C CYS A 16 -4.55 -11.40 18.42
N GLY A 17 -5.41 -10.98 19.36
CA GLY A 17 -6.87 -11.00 19.16
C GLY A 17 -7.35 -10.23 17.91
N LEU A 18 -6.75 -9.08 17.61
CA LEU A 18 -7.07 -8.34 16.38
C LEU A 18 -6.64 -9.09 15.11
N CYS A 19 -5.57 -9.88 15.18
CA CYS A 19 -5.16 -10.70 14.06
C CYS A 19 -6.03 -11.94 13.87
N CYS A 20 -6.56 -12.51 14.95
CA CYS A 20 -7.59 -13.55 14.85
C CYS A 20 -8.80 -13.05 14.07
N GLU A 21 -9.31 -11.86 14.43
CA GLU A 21 -10.50 -11.30 13.78
C GLU A 21 -10.28 -11.06 12.28
N VAL A 22 -9.11 -10.52 11.91
CA VAL A 22 -8.85 -10.26 10.48
C VAL A 22 -8.61 -11.55 9.69
N VAL A 23 -7.96 -12.56 10.27
CA VAL A 23 -7.84 -13.87 9.60
C VAL A 23 -9.23 -14.49 9.40
N ASN A 24 -10.09 -14.47 10.43
CA ASN A 24 -11.44 -14.98 10.33
C ASN A 24 -12.26 -14.23 9.27
N GLU A 25 -12.18 -12.90 9.24
CA GLU A 25 -12.87 -12.09 8.24
C GLU A 25 -12.34 -12.35 6.82
N GLN A 26 -11.04 -12.56 6.65
CA GLN A 26 -10.45 -12.91 5.37
C GLN A 26 -10.94 -14.27 4.88
N MET A 27 -11.02 -15.26 5.77
CA MET A 27 -11.59 -16.59 5.46
C MET A 27 -13.07 -16.50 5.06
N ASN A 28 -13.84 -15.61 5.69
CA ASN A 28 -15.24 -15.38 5.34
C ASN A 28 -15.39 -14.71 3.96
N ARG A 29 -14.52 -13.75 3.63
CA ARG A 29 -14.56 -13.02 2.35
C ARG A 29 -14.00 -13.79 1.17
N THR A 30 -13.08 -14.71 1.43
CA THR A 30 -12.42 -15.51 0.39
C THR A 30 -12.45 -16.97 0.80
N PRO A 31 -13.57 -17.67 0.56
CA PRO A 31 -13.75 -19.05 0.99
C PRO A 31 -12.75 -20.04 0.37
N SER A 32 -12.09 -19.65 -0.74
CA SER A 32 -11.06 -20.45 -1.40
C SER A 32 -9.68 -20.32 -0.75
N ALA A 33 -9.45 -19.34 0.12
CA ALA A 33 -8.18 -19.16 0.80
C ALA A 33 -8.05 -20.17 1.93
N THR A 34 -6.86 -20.73 2.10
CA THR A 34 -6.54 -21.57 3.26
C THR A 34 -6.26 -20.70 4.48
N ILE A 35 -6.48 -21.27 5.66
CA ILE A 35 -6.16 -20.59 6.92
C ILE A 35 -4.66 -20.29 7.05
N GLU A 36 -3.80 -21.13 6.47
CA GLU A 36 -2.37 -20.91 6.43
C GLU A 36 -2.02 -19.68 5.58
N GLU A 37 -2.54 -19.59 4.35
CA GLU A 37 -2.33 -18.43 3.47
C GLU A 37 -2.85 -17.13 4.12
N ALA A 38 -4.01 -17.16 4.77
CA ALA A 38 -4.56 -16.01 5.47
C ALA A 38 -3.66 -15.58 6.64
N VAL A 39 -3.16 -16.53 7.43
CA VAL A 39 -2.25 -16.27 8.54
C VAL A 39 -0.91 -15.73 8.04
N GLU A 40 -0.33 -16.32 6.99
CA GLU A 40 0.95 -15.88 6.42
C GLU A 40 0.86 -14.48 5.82
N SER A 41 -0.19 -14.21 5.04
CA SER A 41 -0.47 -12.89 4.49
C SER A 41 -0.55 -11.84 5.59
N ARG A 42 -1.30 -12.13 6.66
CA ARG A 42 -1.42 -11.21 7.79
C ARG A 42 -0.12 -11.05 8.59
N MET A 43 0.65 -12.11 8.75
CA MET A 43 1.96 -12.06 9.41
C MET A 43 2.95 -11.21 8.64
N SER A 44 2.94 -11.28 7.30
CA SER A 44 3.77 -10.42 6.44
C SER A 44 3.49 -8.94 6.70
N VAL A 45 2.21 -8.55 6.74
CA VAL A 45 1.78 -7.17 7.08
C VAL A 45 2.24 -6.77 8.48
N CYS A 46 2.08 -7.66 9.46
CA CYS A 46 2.53 -7.39 10.82
C CYS A 46 4.06 -7.22 10.90
N ASN A 47 4.82 -8.00 10.14
CA ASN A 47 6.28 -7.91 10.08
C ASN A 47 6.72 -6.58 9.44
N GLU A 48 6.11 -6.19 8.33
CA GLU A 48 6.34 -4.88 7.71
C GLU A 48 6.02 -3.75 8.68
N PHE A 49 4.86 -3.79 9.35
CA PHE A 49 4.45 -2.79 10.33
C PHE A 49 5.42 -2.70 11.52
N ASN A 50 5.88 -3.84 12.02
CA ASN A 50 6.83 -3.89 13.13
C ASN A 50 8.21 -3.35 12.73
N SER A 51 8.69 -3.72 11.55
CA SER A 51 10.02 -3.29 11.05
C SER A 51 10.07 -1.85 10.56
N THR A 52 8.92 -1.26 10.20
CA THR A 52 8.85 0.13 9.70
C THR A 52 8.22 1.06 10.71
N MET A 53 6.90 0.96 10.90
CA MET A 53 6.09 1.90 11.66
C MET A 53 6.39 1.85 13.16
N ARG A 54 6.59 0.66 13.74
CA ARG A 54 6.98 0.56 15.16
C ARG A 54 8.44 0.88 15.40
N LEU A 55 9.34 0.40 14.53
CA LEU A 55 10.78 0.61 14.71
C LEU A 55 11.16 2.08 14.56
N ASN A 56 10.58 2.79 13.57
CA ASN A 56 10.91 4.18 13.31
C ASN A 56 9.71 4.99 12.79
N PRO A 57 8.78 5.39 13.67
CA PRO A 57 7.52 6.02 13.28
C PRO A 57 7.73 7.37 12.56
N LYS A 58 8.79 8.12 12.89
CA LYS A 58 9.13 9.38 12.22
C LYS A 58 9.56 9.15 10.77
N LEU A 59 10.41 8.16 10.52
CA LEU A 59 10.83 7.81 9.16
C LEU A 59 9.66 7.24 8.35
N ALA A 60 8.83 6.39 8.97
CA ALA A 60 7.62 5.87 8.34
C ALA A 60 6.67 7.01 7.90
N LEU A 61 6.41 7.98 8.78
CA LEU A 61 5.61 9.16 8.45
C LEU A 61 6.22 9.97 7.30
N ALA A 62 7.53 10.23 7.34
CA ALA A 62 8.22 10.95 6.27
C ALA A 62 8.12 10.21 4.93
N GLY A 63 8.19 8.87 4.96
CA GLY A 63 7.93 8.00 3.80
C GLY A 63 6.52 8.18 3.25
N SER A 64 5.50 8.09 4.11
CA SER A 64 4.10 8.28 3.69
C SER A 64 3.83 9.67 3.10
N LEU A 65 4.38 10.73 3.71
CA LEU A 65 4.27 12.10 3.19
C LEU A 65 4.93 12.23 1.81
N ARG A 66 6.08 11.56 1.61
CA ARG A 66 6.77 11.50 0.32
C ARG A 66 5.93 10.78 -0.74
N ASP A 67 5.29 9.66 -0.39
CA ASP A 67 4.39 8.93 -1.30
C ASP A 67 3.20 9.78 -1.73
N ILE A 68 2.59 10.49 -0.78
CA ILE A 68 1.48 11.40 -1.06
C ILE A 68 1.93 12.51 -2.02
N ALA A 69 3.10 13.12 -1.78
CA ALA A 69 3.64 14.16 -2.64
C ALA A 69 3.92 13.64 -4.07
N ARG A 70 4.52 12.45 -4.20
CA ARG A 70 4.77 11.79 -5.50
C ARG A 70 3.48 11.48 -6.24
N LYS A 71 2.46 10.94 -5.57
CA LYS A 71 1.18 10.60 -6.20
C LYS A 71 0.44 11.85 -6.69
N LYS A 72 0.59 12.99 -6.00
CA LYS A 72 0.04 14.27 -6.45
C LYS A 72 0.80 14.82 -7.67
N SER A 73 2.12 14.69 -7.70
CA SER A 73 2.92 15.18 -8.83
C SER A 73 2.68 14.39 -10.12
N THR A 74 2.54 13.06 -10.05
CA THR A 74 2.25 12.23 -11.24
C THR A 74 0.88 12.52 -11.83
N LYS A 75 -0.15 12.74 -10.99
CA LYS A 75 -1.47 13.19 -11.46
C LYS A 75 -1.44 14.55 -12.14
N HIS A 76 -0.67 15.50 -11.60
CA HIS A 76 -0.50 16.81 -12.21
C HIS A 76 0.24 16.74 -13.54
N ARG A 77 1.23 15.84 -13.68
CA ARG A 77 1.92 15.58 -14.96
C ARG A 77 0.97 14.96 -16.00
N ALA A 78 0.22 13.93 -15.65
CA ALA A 78 -0.78 13.35 -16.54
C ALA A 78 -1.86 14.36 -17.00
N ALA A 79 -2.29 15.26 -16.10
CA ALA A 79 -3.20 16.35 -16.45
C ALA A 79 -2.54 17.41 -17.35
N LYS A 80 -1.26 17.73 -17.14
CA LYS A 80 -0.49 18.63 -18.01
C LYS A 80 -0.24 18.02 -19.39
N ASP A 81 0.13 16.75 -19.48
CA ASP A 81 0.35 16.05 -20.75
C ASP A 81 -0.95 15.95 -21.56
N SER A 82 -2.10 15.79 -20.88
CA SER A 82 -3.43 15.87 -21.51
C SER A 82 -3.81 17.28 -21.99
N LEU A 83 -3.27 18.34 -21.38
CA LEU A 83 -3.48 19.72 -21.80
C LEU A 83 -2.51 20.11 -22.92
N GLU A 84 -1.25 19.66 -22.86
CA GLU A 84 -0.24 19.88 -23.91
C GLU A 84 -0.54 19.11 -25.19
N SER A 85 -1.25 17.97 -25.11
CA SER A 85 -1.74 17.24 -26.29
C SER A 85 -2.81 18.00 -27.10
N LYS A 86 -3.33 19.13 -26.61
CA LYS A 86 -4.27 20.02 -27.32
C LYS A 86 -3.64 21.31 -27.86
N ILE A 87 -2.36 21.59 -27.58
CA ILE A 87 -1.65 22.70 -28.24
C ILE A 87 -0.99 22.12 -29.49
N GLY A 88 -1.75 22.12 -30.59
CA GLY A 88 -1.18 21.86 -31.92
C GLY A 88 -0.01 22.81 -32.17
N ARG A 89 1.12 22.26 -32.63
CA ARG A 89 2.25 23.06 -33.14
C ARG A 89 1.75 23.89 -34.30
N THR A 90 1.44 25.16 -34.08
CA THR A 90 1.36 26.14 -35.16
C THR A 90 2.78 26.59 -35.47
N THR A 91 3.25 26.18 -36.64
CA THR A 91 4.43 26.69 -37.33
C THR A 91 4.36 28.21 -37.50
N GLY A 92 5.50 28.87 -37.23
CA GLY A 92 5.91 30.08 -37.93
C GLY A 92 5.79 31.39 -37.15
N LEU A 93 6.96 31.96 -36.81
CA LEU A 93 7.24 33.39 -36.99
C LEU A 93 8.73 33.51 -37.37
N GLN A 94 8.99 34.06 -38.55
CA GLN A 94 10.34 34.44 -38.98
C GLN A 94 10.86 35.62 -38.14
N PRO A 95 12.17 35.73 -37.90
CA PRO A 95 12.76 36.95 -37.36
C PRO A 95 12.83 38.02 -38.47
N SER A 96 12.17 39.16 -38.23
CA SER A 96 12.37 40.38 -39.01
C SER A 96 13.64 41.08 -38.53
N SER A 97 14.54 41.38 -39.47
CA SER A 97 15.72 42.22 -39.27
C SER A 97 15.36 43.63 -38.79
N ASN A 98 16.22 44.19 -37.95
CA ASN A 98 16.72 45.56 -38.04
C ASN A 98 18.10 45.64 -37.39
#